data_AF-A0A9C9UQZ1-F1
#
_entry.id   AF-A0A9C9UQZ1-F1
#
_cell.length_a   1.000
_cell.length_b   1.000
_cell.length_c   1.000
_cell.angle_alpha   90.00
_cell.angle_beta   90.00
_cell.angle_gamma   90.00
#
_symmetry.space_group_name_H-M   'P 1'
#
loop_
_entity.id
_entity.type
_entity.pdbx_description
1 polymer ?
#
loop_
_entity_poly.entity_id
_entity_poly.type
_entity_poly.pdbx_seq_one_letter_code
_entity_poly.pdbx_strand_id
1 'polypeptide(L)'
;MAKPRWRGTDAQRLKFRDWLRVHQPEGNKGYVVEDLDLVLRVYGKRYDTDAVGKFILVELKYGNAWIGYAQQKTFGLIDSVLRKGDPTGERYLGYYVVQYDDEDWERANFKVNRVALSEDEFLRFLQLDAKILARINQPNAPASSSVQTEASF
;
A
#
# COMPACT_ATOMS: atom_id res chain seq x y z
N MET A 1 -25.71 20.24 -12.97
CA MET A 1 -24.57 19.33 -13.20
C MET A 1 -24.50 18.32 -12.06
N ALA A 2 -24.38 17.03 -12.37
CA ALA A 2 -24.26 16.00 -11.35
C ALA A 2 -22.87 16.10 -10.70
N LYS A 3 -22.84 16.27 -9.38
CA LYS A 3 -21.59 16.28 -8.59
C LYS A 3 -21.08 14.84 -8.41
N PRO A 4 -19.77 14.63 -8.20
CA PRO A 4 -19.24 13.32 -7.83
C PRO A 4 -19.90 12.81 -6.54
N ARG A 5 -20.32 11.53 -6.53
CA ARG A 5 -20.88 10.86 -5.34
C ARG A 5 -19.74 10.35 -4.47
N TRP A 6 -19.76 10.75 -3.20
CA TRP A 6 -18.87 10.28 -2.16
C TRP A 6 -19.38 8.97 -1.52
N ARG A 7 -18.46 8.09 -1.10
CA ARG A 7 -18.74 6.89 -0.30
C ARG A 7 -17.69 6.80 0.83
N GLY A 8 -17.93 7.45 1.96
CA GLY A 8 -17.06 7.45 3.15
C GLY A 8 -17.63 8.32 4.27
N THR A 9 -17.29 8.05 5.53
CA THR A 9 -17.80 8.78 6.71
C THR A 9 -17.10 10.14 6.88
N ASP A 10 -17.79 11.10 7.52
CA ASP A 10 -17.40 12.52 7.59
C ASP A 10 -16.08 12.82 8.36
N ALA A 11 -15.52 11.84 9.08
CA ALA A 11 -14.38 12.04 9.98
C ALA A 11 -13.03 12.34 9.29
N GLN A 12 -12.92 12.15 7.98
CA GLN A 12 -11.72 12.48 7.18
C GLN A 12 -11.89 13.74 6.31
N ARG A 13 -12.92 14.57 6.55
CA ARG A 13 -13.10 15.85 5.84
C ARG A 13 -12.10 16.89 6.31
N LEU A 14 -10.90 16.86 5.73
CA LEU A 14 -10.09 18.07 5.65
C LEU A 14 -10.78 19.01 4.66
N LYS A 15 -11.54 20.00 5.17
CA LYS A 15 -12.27 20.99 4.33
C LYS A 15 -11.40 21.59 3.23
N PHE A 16 -10.09 21.72 3.48
CA PHE A 16 -9.13 22.18 2.49
C PHE A 16 -8.83 21.17 1.38
N ARG A 17 -8.76 19.86 1.69
CA ARG A 17 -8.62 18.78 0.69
C ARG A 17 -9.84 18.72 -0.22
N ASP A 18 -11.04 18.87 0.35
CA ASP A 18 -12.28 18.96 -0.43
C ASP A 18 -12.27 20.21 -1.31
N TRP A 19 -11.84 21.36 -0.75
CA TRP A 19 -11.69 22.60 -1.51
C TRP A 19 -10.74 22.42 -2.71
N LEU A 20 -9.57 21.79 -2.51
CA LEU A 20 -8.64 21.50 -3.59
C LEU A 20 -9.33 20.70 -4.69
N ARG A 21 -9.99 19.59 -4.33
CA ARG A 21 -10.64 18.67 -5.28
C ARG A 21 -11.76 19.32 -6.09
N VAL A 22 -12.58 20.20 -5.49
CA VAL A 22 -13.70 20.83 -6.21
C VAL A 22 -13.28 22.02 -7.09
N HIS A 23 -12.07 22.56 -6.91
CA HIS A 23 -11.52 23.65 -7.72
C HIS A 23 -10.57 23.17 -8.83
N GLN A 24 -10.45 21.86 -9.04
CA GLN A 24 -9.67 21.31 -10.15
C GLN A 24 -10.51 21.06 -11.41
N PRO A 25 -9.87 20.94 -12.59
CA PRO A 25 -10.55 20.46 -13.79
C PRO A 25 -11.13 19.05 -13.61
N GLU A 26 -12.12 18.73 -14.43
CA GLU A 26 -12.81 17.45 -14.41
C GLU A 26 -11.97 16.30 -15.01
N GLY A 27 -12.26 15.06 -14.59
CA GLY A 27 -11.61 13.85 -15.12
C GLY A 27 -11.70 13.66 -16.62
N ASN A 28 -12.84 14.01 -17.23
CA ASN A 28 -13.04 13.96 -18.68
C ASN A 28 -12.20 14.99 -19.46
N LYS A 29 -11.60 15.97 -18.77
CA LYS A 29 -10.63 16.93 -19.33
C LYS A 29 -9.18 16.46 -19.16
N GLY A 30 -8.97 15.22 -18.73
CA GLY A 30 -7.65 14.63 -18.53
C GLY A 30 -7.00 15.00 -17.20
N TYR A 31 -7.78 15.41 -16.19
CA TYR A 31 -7.25 15.80 -14.89
C TYR A 31 -7.68 14.84 -13.77
N VAL A 32 -6.73 14.31 -13.02
CA VAL A 32 -6.98 13.32 -11.96
C VAL A 32 -6.31 13.78 -10.66
N VAL A 33 -7.04 13.68 -9.54
CA VAL A 33 -6.50 13.90 -8.19
C VAL A 33 -6.67 12.62 -7.38
N GLU A 34 -5.55 12.06 -6.96
CA GLU A 34 -5.51 10.94 -6.02
C GLU A 34 -4.69 11.36 -4.80
N ASP A 35 -5.11 10.92 -3.62
CA ASP A 35 -4.33 11.10 -2.40
C ASP A 35 -3.48 9.84 -2.18
N LEU A 36 -2.23 10.02 -1.80
CA LEU A 36 -1.40 8.94 -1.31
C LEU A 36 -1.55 8.86 0.22
N ASP A 37 -1.94 7.70 0.74
CA ASP A 37 -2.20 7.56 2.17
C ASP A 37 -0.92 7.60 3.02
N LEU A 38 0.12 6.87 2.62
CA LEU A 38 1.34 6.72 3.42
C LEU A 38 2.62 6.67 2.58
N VAL A 39 3.68 7.26 3.14
CA VAL A 39 5.08 7.02 2.74
C VAL A 39 5.80 6.45 3.95
N LEU A 40 6.30 5.21 3.84
CA LEU A 40 7.07 4.58 4.91
C LEU A 40 8.55 4.63 4.56
N ARG A 41 9.37 5.16 5.46
CA ARG A 41 10.81 5.31 5.28
C ARG A 41 11.56 4.76 6.49
N VAL A 42 12.58 3.95 6.24
CA VAL A 42 13.55 3.50 7.25
C VAL A 42 14.91 4.09 6.92
N TYR A 43 15.70 4.44 7.94
CA TYR A 43 17.02 5.04 7.76
C TYR A 43 17.99 4.64 8.89
N GLY A 44 19.30 4.79 8.64
CA GLY A 44 20.36 4.55 9.60
C GLY A 44 20.74 3.08 9.82
N LYS A 45 21.79 2.89 10.62
CA LYS A 45 22.47 1.61 10.83
C LYS A 45 21.55 0.49 11.33
N ARG A 46 20.49 0.81 12.09
CA ARG A 46 19.52 -0.18 12.59
C ARG A 46 18.82 -0.95 11.45
N TYR A 47 18.62 -0.30 10.32
CA TYR A 47 17.93 -0.85 9.14
C TYR A 47 18.89 -1.10 7.97
N ASP A 48 20.19 -1.23 8.26
CA ASP A 48 21.25 -1.48 7.27
C ASP A 48 21.18 -0.52 6.06
N THR A 49 21.08 0.77 6.37
CA THR A 49 21.00 1.83 5.37
C THR A 49 21.69 3.10 5.88
N ASP A 50 21.87 4.08 5.02
CA ASP A 50 22.51 5.35 5.35
C ASP A 50 21.50 6.36 5.95
N ALA A 51 21.92 7.63 6.09
CA ALA A 51 21.08 8.71 6.62
C ALA A 51 19.91 9.08 5.69
N VAL A 52 19.97 8.72 4.40
CA VAL A 52 18.90 8.94 3.42
C VAL A 52 17.89 7.79 3.48
N GLY A 53 18.33 6.56 3.66
CA GLY A 53 17.43 5.43 3.89
C GLY A 53 16.80 4.86 2.63
N LYS A 54 15.71 4.11 2.84
CA LYS A 54 14.86 3.51 1.79
C LYS A 54 13.38 3.74 2.13
N PHE A 55 12.51 3.69 1.13
CA PHE A 55 11.09 3.96 1.32
C PHE A 55 10.18 3.16 0.39
N ILE A 56 8.91 3.07 0.79
CA ILE A 56 7.79 2.59 -0.01
C ILE A 56 6.63 3.59 0.00
N LEU A 57 5.76 3.47 -0.99
CA LEU A 57 4.47 4.15 -1.03
C LEU A 57 3.37 3.15 -0.68
N VAL A 58 2.40 3.55 0.14
CA VAL A 58 1.33 2.69 0.61
C VAL A 58 -0.03 3.36 0.44
N GLU A 59 -0.98 2.62 -0.10
CA GLU A 59 -2.41 2.94 -0.10
C GLU A 59 -3.15 1.99 0.84
N LEU A 60 -4.03 2.54 1.67
CA LEU A 60 -4.84 1.81 2.65
C LEU A 60 -6.25 1.59 2.10
N LYS A 61 -6.78 0.38 2.27
CA LYS A 61 -8.15 0.02 1.88
C LYS A 61 -8.84 -0.77 2.98
N TYR A 62 -10.03 -0.32 3.36
CA TYR A 62 -10.85 -1.05 4.32
C TYR A 62 -11.61 -2.22 3.68
N GLY A 63 -11.70 -3.33 4.40
CA GLY A 63 -12.33 -4.58 3.98
C GLY A 63 -11.70 -5.17 2.72
N ASN A 64 -12.55 -5.60 1.78
CA ASN A 64 -12.13 -6.17 0.49
C ASN A 64 -11.98 -5.12 -0.62
N ALA A 65 -11.97 -3.82 -0.29
CA ALA A 65 -11.82 -2.77 -1.29
C ALA A 65 -10.42 -2.81 -1.95
N TRP A 66 -10.36 -2.40 -3.21
CA TRP A 66 -9.13 -2.36 -4.00
C TRP A 66 -8.97 -1.01 -4.71
N ILE A 67 -7.78 -0.72 -5.21
CA ILE A 67 -7.55 0.49 -6.02
C ILE A 67 -8.34 0.43 -7.33
N GLY A 68 -9.06 1.52 -7.62
CA GLY A 68 -9.81 1.69 -8.87
C GLY A 68 -8.92 2.02 -10.07
N TYR A 69 -9.51 2.11 -11.26
CA TYR A 69 -8.78 2.35 -12.51
C TYR A 69 -7.91 3.63 -12.48
N ALA A 70 -8.46 4.75 -12.00
CA ALA A 70 -7.72 6.02 -11.92
C ALA A 70 -6.51 5.91 -11.00
N GLN A 71 -6.69 5.37 -9.78
CA GLN A 71 -5.60 5.08 -8.84
C GLN A 71 -4.54 4.13 -9.45
N GLN A 72 -4.95 3.07 -10.13
CA GLN A 72 -4.00 2.16 -10.81
C GLN A 72 -3.16 2.89 -11.86
N LYS A 73 -3.74 3.80 -12.65
CA LYS A 73 -3.00 4.59 -13.64
C LYS A 73 -2.08 5.61 -13.00
N THR A 74 -2.58 6.34 -11.99
CA THR A 74 -1.81 7.38 -11.30
C THR A 74 -0.64 6.78 -10.52
N PHE A 75 -0.90 5.80 -9.64
CA PHE A 75 0.14 5.20 -8.83
C PHE A 75 1.04 4.25 -9.62
N GLY A 76 0.52 3.60 -10.67
CA GLY A 76 1.34 2.84 -11.61
C GLY A 76 2.33 3.72 -12.37
N LEU A 77 1.93 4.94 -12.77
CA LEU A 77 2.84 5.92 -13.35
C LEU A 77 3.92 6.34 -12.34
N ILE A 78 3.53 6.63 -11.10
CA ILE A 78 4.48 7.02 -10.04
C ILE A 78 5.48 5.90 -9.76
N ASP A 79 5.02 4.65 -9.55
CA ASP A 79 5.89 3.49 -9.32
C ASP A 79 6.85 3.27 -10.50
N SER A 80 6.35 3.38 -11.75
CA SER A 80 7.19 3.26 -12.95
C SER A 80 8.26 4.34 -13.06
N VAL A 81 7.91 5.61 -12.79
CA VAL A 81 8.86 6.74 -12.84
C VAL A 81 9.92 6.61 -11.75
N LEU A 82 9.52 6.26 -10.52
CA LEU A 82 10.44 6.10 -9.41
C LEU A 82 11.40 4.91 -9.64
N ARG A 83 10.91 3.77 -10.12
CA ARG A 83 11.78 2.63 -10.49
C ARG A 83 12.74 2.97 -11.61
N LYS A 84 12.32 3.79 -12.58
CA LYS A 84 13.22 4.26 -13.65
C LYS A 84 14.32 5.17 -13.10
N GLY A 85 14.00 5.99 -12.10
CA GLY A 85 14.98 6.84 -11.40
C GLY A 85 15.90 6.07 -10.45
N ASP A 86 15.50 4.89 -10.01
CA ASP A 86 16.24 4.02 -9.09
C ASP A 86 16.21 2.54 -9.57
N PRO A 87 16.92 2.23 -10.67
CA PRO A 87 16.80 0.93 -11.34
C PRO A 87 17.34 -0.25 -10.52
N THR A 88 18.21 0.02 -9.55
CA THR A 88 18.74 -0.99 -8.63
C THR A 88 17.83 -1.22 -7.42
N GLY A 89 16.81 -0.38 -7.22
CA GLY A 89 15.95 -0.41 -6.04
C GLY A 89 16.73 -0.11 -4.75
N GLU A 90 17.74 0.77 -4.84
CA GLU A 90 18.56 1.12 -3.68
C GLU A 90 17.76 1.89 -2.63
N ARG A 91 16.81 2.72 -3.07
CA ARG A 91 16.03 3.67 -2.27
C ARG A 91 14.54 3.38 -2.31
N TYR A 92 13.97 3.21 -3.49
CA TYR A 92 12.56 2.99 -3.68
C TYR A 92 12.26 1.50 -3.80
N LEU A 93 11.53 0.95 -2.83
CA LEU A 93 11.25 -0.49 -2.77
C LEU A 93 9.91 -0.87 -3.43
N GLY A 94 9.04 0.11 -3.69
CA GLY A 94 7.82 -0.08 -4.49
C GLY A 94 6.57 0.57 -3.92
N TYR A 95 5.47 0.34 -4.63
CA TYR A 95 4.11 0.72 -4.25
C TYR A 95 3.32 -0.51 -3.76
N TYR A 96 2.62 -0.36 -2.63
CA TYR A 96 1.88 -1.43 -1.97
C TYR A 96 0.47 -1.00 -1.61
N VAL A 97 -0.49 -1.91 -1.76
CA VAL A 97 -1.87 -1.74 -1.27
C VAL A 97 -2.06 -2.61 -0.04
N VAL A 98 -2.35 -1.99 1.09
CA VAL A 98 -2.66 -2.65 2.35
C VAL A 98 -4.17 -2.68 2.53
N GLN A 99 -4.73 -3.87 2.70
CA GLN A 99 -6.13 -4.09 3.05
C GLN A 99 -6.22 -4.52 4.52
N TYR A 100 -7.17 -3.94 5.25
CA TYR A 100 -7.46 -4.24 6.65
C TYR A 100 -8.97 -4.28 6.87
N ASP A 101 -9.48 -5.13 7.77
CA ASP A 101 -10.92 -5.37 7.95
C ASP A 101 -11.50 -4.92 9.30
N ASP A 102 -10.65 -4.48 10.24
CA ASP A 102 -11.06 -3.92 11.53
C ASP A 102 -10.25 -2.66 11.85
N GLU A 103 -10.85 -1.72 12.59
CA GLU A 103 -10.16 -0.53 13.10
C GLU A 103 -9.36 -0.83 14.38
N ASP A 104 -9.72 -1.91 15.08
CA ASP A 104 -8.94 -2.47 16.18
C ASP A 104 -7.77 -3.29 15.64
N TRP A 105 -6.57 -2.73 15.78
CA TRP A 105 -5.32 -3.33 15.29
C TRP A 105 -5.03 -4.71 15.89
N GLU A 106 -5.52 -5.01 17.09
CA GLU A 106 -5.33 -6.31 17.74
C GLU A 106 -6.21 -7.41 17.13
N ARG A 107 -7.20 -7.04 16.31
CA ARG A 107 -8.19 -7.95 15.71
C ARG A 107 -8.18 -7.94 14.18
N ALA A 108 -7.60 -6.91 13.58
CA ALA A 108 -7.59 -6.72 12.15
C ALA A 108 -6.75 -7.80 11.44
N ASN A 109 -7.28 -8.32 10.33
CA ASN A 109 -6.52 -9.11 9.38
C ASN A 109 -5.89 -8.19 8.33
N PHE A 110 -4.63 -8.44 7.99
CA PHE A 110 -3.90 -7.64 7.01
C PHE A 110 -3.63 -8.41 5.72
N LYS A 111 -3.86 -7.77 4.59
CA LYS A 111 -3.34 -8.23 3.29
C LYS A 111 -2.52 -7.14 2.64
N VAL A 112 -1.34 -7.48 2.12
CA VAL A 112 -0.51 -6.54 1.36
C VAL A 112 -0.37 -7.09 -0.06
N ASN A 113 -0.76 -6.31 -1.06
CA ASN A 113 -0.85 -6.77 -2.44
C ASN A 113 -1.61 -8.11 -2.60
N ARG A 114 -2.71 -8.27 -1.84
CA ARG A 114 -3.54 -9.50 -1.73
C ARG A 114 -2.87 -10.69 -1.02
N VAL A 115 -1.65 -10.54 -0.51
CA VAL A 115 -0.98 -11.55 0.31
C VAL A 115 -1.37 -11.34 1.78
N ALA A 116 -2.04 -12.33 2.38
CA ALA A 116 -2.35 -12.30 3.81
C ALA A 116 -1.08 -12.35 4.65
N LEU A 117 -0.99 -11.50 5.67
CA LEU A 117 0.12 -11.44 6.61
C LEU A 117 -0.41 -11.73 8.03
N SER A 118 0.38 -12.42 8.85
CA SER A 118 0.17 -12.38 10.30
C SER A 118 0.53 -11.00 10.87
N GLU A 119 0.19 -10.73 12.14
CA GLU A 119 0.56 -9.49 12.82
C GLU A 119 2.08 -9.26 12.79
N ASP A 120 2.88 -10.25 13.19
CA ASP A 120 4.34 -10.19 13.14
C ASP A 120 4.88 -9.90 11.73
N GLU A 121 4.29 -10.51 10.71
CA GLU A 121 4.68 -10.28 9.32
C GLU A 121 4.32 -8.88 8.84
N PHE A 122 3.16 -8.37 9.27
CA PHE A 122 2.74 -7.01 8.99
C PHE A 122 3.65 -5.98 9.67
N LEU A 123 4.02 -6.20 10.94
CA LEU A 123 5.00 -5.36 11.65
C LEU A 123 6.37 -5.37 10.94
N ARG A 124 6.81 -6.52 10.44
CA ARG A 124 8.03 -6.64 9.63
C ARG A 124 7.90 -5.93 8.27
N PHE A 125 6.73 -5.98 7.63
CA PHE A 125 6.44 -5.19 6.44
C PHE A 125 6.56 -3.68 6.71
N LEU A 126 6.00 -3.18 7.82
CA LEU A 126 6.13 -1.76 8.22
C LEU A 126 7.59 -1.33 8.47
N GLN A 127 8.46 -2.29 8.81
CA GLN A 127 9.90 -2.09 8.97
C GLN A 127 10.72 -2.32 7.69
N LEU A 128 10.05 -2.52 6.56
CA LEU A 128 10.65 -2.77 5.24
C LEU A 128 11.58 -3.99 5.22
N ASP A 129 11.23 -5.05 5.95
CA ASP A 129 11.95 -6.32 5.96
C ASP A 129 12.03 -6.91 4.54
N ALA A 130 13.25 -7.07 4.03
CA ALA A 130 13.49 -7.51 2.66
C ALA A 130 12.90 -8.89 2.34
N LYS A 131 12.81 -9.82 3.30
CA LYS A 131 12.23 -11.15 3.08
C LYS A 131 10.72 -11.06 2.92
N ILE A 132 10.06 -10.23 3.74
CA ILE A 132 8.62 -10.01 3.63
C ILE A 132 8.28 -9.29 2.31
N LEU A 133 9.03 -8.24 1.95
CA LEU A 133 8.83 -7.53 0.68
C LEU A 133 9.05 -8.44 -0.53
N ALA A 134 10.09 -9.28 -0.50
CA ALA A 134 10.34 -10.26 -1.56
C ALA A 134 9.18 -11.26 -1.70
N ARG A 135 8.63 -11.75 -0.59
CA ARG A 135 7.47 -12.67 -0.61
C ARG A 135 6.23 -12.00 -1.21
N ILE A 136 5.92 -10.77 -0.81
CA ILE A 136 4.77 -10.02 -1.31
C ILE A 136 4.86 -9.81 -2.83
N ASN A 137 6.08 -9.65 -3.36
CA ASN A 137 6.33 -9.41 -4.78
C ASN A 137 6.43 -10.69 -5.64
N GLN A 138 6.25 -11.89 -5.06
CA GLN A 138 6.27 -13.13 -5.84
C GLN A 138 4.97 -13.33 -6.62
N PRO A 139 5.02 -13.60 -7.93
CA PRO A 139 3.81 -13.65 -8.76
C PRO A 139 2.78 -14.74 -8.42
N ASN A 140 3.10 -15.77 -7.62
CA ASN A 140 2.18 -16.86 -7.25
C ASN A 140 2.75 -17.72 -6.10
N ALA A 141 2.81 -17.21 -4.86
CA ALA A 141 3.06 -18.10 -3.72
C ALA A 141 1.74 -18.79 -3.32
N PRO A 142 1.59 -20.12 -3.47
CA PRO A 142 0.45 -20.80 -2.87
C PRO A 142 0.48 -20.57 -1.36
N ALA A 143 -0.69 -20.35 -0.76
CA ALA A 143 -0.83 -20.32 0.70
C ALA A 143 -0.17 -21.59 1.25
N SER A 144 0.83 -21.44 2.12
CA SER A 144 1.53 -22.58 2.71
C SER A 144 0.51 -23.47 3.42
N SER A 145 0.19 -24.62 2.83
CA SER A 145 -0.58 -25.66 3.50
C SER A 145 0.26 -26.17 4.66
N SER A 146 -0.26 -26.02 5.88
CA SER A 146 0.27 -26.70 7.06
C SER A 146 0.34 -28.21 6.76
N VAL A 147 1.56 -28.75 6.73
CA VAL A 147 1.78 -30.19 6.72
C VAL A 147 1.32 -30.71 8.08
N GLN A 148 0.14 -31.34 8.11
CA GLN A 148 -0.21 -32.25 9.19
C GLN A 148 0.63 -33.51 9.01
N THR A 149 1.70 -33.62 9.79
CA THR A 149 2.34 -34.91 10.06
C THR A 149 1.37 -35.73 10.91
N GLU A 150 0.59 -36.59 10.27
CA GLU A 150 0.00 -37.73 10.97
C GLU A 150 1.13 -38.74 11.23
N ALA A 151 1.42 -38.94 12.51
CA ALA A 151 2.26 -40.03 12.98
C ALA A 151 1.48 -41.34 12.80
N SER A 152 2.06 -42.26 12.03
CA SER A 152 1.59 -43.64 11.93
C SER A 152 1.94 -44.42 13.19
N PHE A 153 0.96 -45.15 13.74
CA PHE A 153 1.16 -46.36 14.53
C PHE A 153 0.27 -47.46 13.95
#